data_AF-A0A534J6R2-F1
#
_entry.id   AF-A0A534J6R2-F1
#
_cell.length_a   1.000
_cell.length_b   1.000
_cell.length_c   1.000
_cell.angle_alpha   90.00
_cell.angle_beta   90.00
_cell.angle_gamma   90.00
#
_symmetry.space_group_name_H-M   'P 1'
#
loop_
_entity.id
_entity.type
_entity.pdbx_description
1 polymer ?
#
loop_
_entity_poly.entity_id
_entity_poly.type
_entity_poly.pdbx_seq_one_letter_code
_entity_poly.pdbx_strand_id
1 'polypeptide(L)'
;MFTKLSLKNQVDDLLGEFRAFHRRQAAVTVAELRQKYDLLLLKVLSLLQDGDPPLAAAVSSSREAIWEMLIDPQKFEKLARN
;
A
#
# COMPACT_ATOMS: atom_id res chain seq x y z
N MET A 1 17.66 13.62 -5.32
CA MET A 1 16.38 13.25 -5.99
C MET A 1 16.39 11.73 -6.23
N PHE A 2 15.75 10.95 -5.35
CA PHE A 2 15.74 9.47 -5.37
C PHE A 2 14.39 8.88 -4.88
N THR A 3 13.36 9.71 -4.72
CA THR A 3 12.14 9.35 -3.99
C THR A 3 11.18 8.50 -4.81
N LYS A 4 11.08 8.71 -6.13
CA LYS A 4 10.12 7.97 -6.98
C LYS A 4 10.46 6.48 -7.13
N LEU A 5 11.74 6.13 -7.32
CA LEU A 5 12.15 4.73 -7.48
C LEU A 5 12.04 3.94 -6.17
N SER A 6 12.43 4.56 -5.06
CA SER A 6 12.32 3.94 -3.73
C SER A 6 10.88 3.71 -3.31
N LEU A 7 9.97 4.63 -3.63
CA LEU A 7 8.54 4.45 -3.36
C LEU A 7 7.96 3.30 -4.16
N LYS A 8 8.29 3.21 -5.46
CA LYS A 8 7.86 2.12 -6.32
C LYS A 8 8.31 0.76 -5.77
N ASN A 9 9.58 0.62 -5.40
CA ASN A 9 10.09 -0.62 -4.82
C ASN A 9 9.35 -1.00 -3.53
N GLN A 10 9.09 -0.03 -2.64
CA GLN A 10 8.36 -0.29 -1.39
C GLN A 10 6.90 -0.70 -1.63
N VAL A 11 6.25 -0.15 -2.65
CA VAL A 11 4.90 -0.58 -3.08
C VAL A 11 4.96 -2.01 -3.61
N ASP A 12 5.89 -2.30 -4.52
CA ASP A 12 6.05 -3.62 -5.14
C ASP A 12 6.37 -4.70 -4.08
N ASP A 13 7.24 -4.38 -3.11
CA ASP A 13 7.54 -5.23 -1.95
C ASP A 13 6.30 -5.50 -1.09
N LEU A 14 5.55 -4.44 -0.73
CA LEU A 14 4.33 -4.57 0.07
C LEU A 14 3.29 -5.44 -0.63
N LEU A 15 3.08 -5.24 -1.94
CA LEU A 15 2.18 -6.08 -2.75
C LEU A 15 2.65 -7.55 -2.78
N GLY A 16 3.96 -7.77 -2.83
CA GLY A 16 4.56 -9.10 -2.70
C GLY A 16 4.19 -9.79 -1.38
N GLU A 17 4.24 -9.06 -0.27
CA GLU A 17 3.86 -9.56 1.05
C GLU A 17 2.36 -9.87 1.16
N PHE A 18 1.49 -9.00 0.65
CA PHE A 18 0.04 -9.28 0.59
C PHE A 18 -0.25 -10.55 -0.21
N ARG A 19 0.42 -10.72 -1.36
CA ARG A 19 0.27 -11.94 -2.17
C ARG A 19 0.74 -13.18 -1.42
N ALA A 20 1.86 -13.11 -0.70
CA ALA A 20 2.36 -14.21 0.10
C ALA A 20 1.45 -14.54 1.29
N PHE A 21 0.88 -13.51 1.93
CA PHE A 21 -0.13 -13.64 2.98
C PHE A 21 -1.40 -14.34 2.48
N HIS A 22 -1.96 -13.90 1.35
CA HIS A 22 -3.15 -14.51 0.74
C HIS A 22 -2.93 -15.97 0.31
N ARG A 23 -1.70 -16.30 -0.12
CA ARG A 23 -1.30 -17.66 -0.46
C ARG A 23 -0.97 -18.53 0.76
N ARG A 24 -1.06 -18.00 1.99
CA ARG A 24 -0.59 -18.64 3.24
C ARG A 24 0.87 -19.10 3.17
N GLN A 25 1.68 -18.41 2.36
CA GLN A 25 3.11 -18.72 2.14
C GLN A 25 4.03 -17.93 3.06
N ALA A 26 3.53 -16.88 3.72
CA ALA A 26 4.28 -16.06 4.66
C ALA A 26 3.70 -16.18 6.08
N ALA A 27 4.60 -16.18 7.08
CA ALA A 27 4.24 -16.04 8.49
C ALA A 27 3.86 -14.61 8.88
N VAL A 28 3.76 -13.71 7.91
CA VAL A 28 3.38 -12.31 8.09
C VAL A 28 1.94 -12.23 8.57
N THR A 29 1.72 -11.46 9.62
CA THR A 29 0.40 -11.21 10.18
C THR A 29 -0.28 -10.01 9.51
N VAL A 30 -1.61 -9.94 9.60
CA VAL A 30 -2.40 -8.78 9.16
C VAL A 30 -1.92 -7.49 9.82
N ALA A 31 -1.52 -7.56 11.10
CA ALA A 31 -1.01 -6.41 11.83
C ALA A 31 0.31 -5.87 11.24
N GLU A 32 1.23 -6.76 10.84
CA GLU A 32 2.47 -6.37 10.18
C GLU A 32 2.23 -5.74 8.80
N LEU A 33 1.33 -6.34 7.99
CA LEU A 33 0.91 -5.75 6.71
C LEU A 33 0.31 -4.36 6.92
N ARG A 34 -0.49 -4.19 7.96
CA ARG A 34 -1.12 -2.90 8.30
C ARG A 34 -0.08 -1.86 8.64
N GLN A 35 0.90 -2.20 9.47
CA GLN A 35 1.99 -1.27 9.79
C GLN A 35 2.79 -0.87 8.55
N LYS A 36 3.14 -1.83 7.69
CA LYS A 36 3.90 -1.54 6.45
C LYS A 36 3.10 -0.66 5.49
N TYR A 37 1.80 -0.93 5.36
CA TYR A 37 0.88 -0.10 4.60
C TYR A 37 0.79 1.33 5.14
N ASP A 38 0.55 1.50 6.44
CA ASP A 38 0.44 2.84 7.05
C ASP A 38 1.74 3.63 6.92
N LEU A 39 2.91 2.99 7.09
CA LEU A 39 4.23 3.62 6.90
C LEU A 39 4.45 4.07 5.45
N LEU A 40 4.10 3.23 4.48
CA LEU A 40 4.21 3.56 3.06
C LEU A 40 3.27 4.72 2.73
N LEU A 41 2.04 4.68 3.22
CA LEU A 41 1.06 5.73 3.00
C LEU A 41 1.53 7.07 3.60
N LEU A 42 2.13 7.06 4.78
CA LEU A 42 2.72 8.25 5.39
C LEU A 42 3.78 8.88 4.47
N LYS A 43 4.66 8.06 3.88
CA LYS A 43 5.65 8.54 2.90
C LYS A 43 5.00 9.11 1.65
N VAL A 44 3.96 8.45 1.12
CA VAL A 44 3.19 8.97 -0.03
C VAL A 44 2.56 10.31 0.31
N LEU A 45 1.90 10.42 1.46
CA LEU A 45 1.25 11.65 1.91
C LEU A 45 2.24 12.78 2.10
N SER A 46 3.41 12.54 2.72
CA SER A 46 4.44 13.57 2.84
C SER A 46 4.93 14.06 1.46
N LEU A 47 5.12 13.15 0.50
CA LEU A 47 5.50 13.54 -0.87
C LEU A 47 4.40 14.32 -1.60
N LEU A 48 3.14 13.94 -1.38
CA LEU A 48 1.99 14.63 -1.97
C LEU A 48 1.71 15.97 -1.29
N GLN A 49 1.99 16.14 0.00
CA GLN A 49 1.84 17.42 0.68
C GLN A 49 2.68 18.53 0.03
N ASP A 50 3.88 18.19 -0.46
CA ASP A 50 4.75 19.15 -1.14
C ASP A 50 4.33 19.46 -2.60
N GLY A 51 3.57 18.58 -3.25
CA GLY A 51 3.28 18.68 -4.70
C GLY A 51 1.81 18.78 -5.09
N ASP A 52 0.93 18.08 -4.37
CA ASP A 52 -0.51 17.96 -4.61
C ASP A 52 -1.29 17.69 -3.29
N PRO A 53 -1.52 18.75 -2.47
CA PRO A 53 -2.25 18.63 -1.22
C PRO A 53 -3.69 18.09 -1.37
N PRO A 54 -4.48 18.46 -2.42
CA PRO A 54 -5.77 17.84 -2.68
C PRO A 54 -5.69 16.32 -2.86
N LEU A 55 -4.69 15.83 -3.60
CA LEU A 55 -4.48 14.40 -3.78
C LEU A 55 -4.07 13.72 -2.46
N ALA A 56 -3.26 14.37 -1.63
CA ALA A 56 -2.93 13.86 -0.30
C ALA A 56 -4.19 13.67 0.58
N ALA A 57 -5.11 14.65 0.57
CA ALA A 57 -6.36 14.56 1.31
C ALA A 57 -7.25 13.41 0.80
N ALA A 58 -7.39 13.28 -0.53
CA ALA A 58 -8.15 12.19 -1.14
C ALA A 58 -7.58 10.80 -0.81
N VAL A 59 -6.24 10.65 -0.86
CA VAL A 59 -5.53 9.42 -0.50
C VAL A 59 -5.73 9.09 0.98
N SER A 60 -5.61 10.07 1.87
CA SER A 60 -5.83 9.85 3.31
C SER A 60 -7.28 9.46 3.62
N SER A 61 -8.26 10.07 2.94
CA SER A 61 -9.68 9.71 3.07
C SER A 61 -9.98 8.31 2.53
N SER A 62 -9.21 7.85 1.54
CA SER A 62 -9.39 6.54 0.90
C SER A 62 -8.54 5.44 1.56
N ARG A 63 -7.81 5.75 2.63
CA ARG A 63 -6.90 4.83 3.33
C ARG A 63 -7.56 3.50 3.69
N GLU A 64 -8.68 3.57 4.39
CA GLU A 64 -9.38 2.37 4.84
C GLU A 64 -9.94 1.58 3.65
N ALA A 65 -10.47 2.27 2.63
CA ALA A 65 -10.97 1.61 1.43
C ALA A 65 -9.86 0.88 0.66
N ILE A 66 -8.68 1.49 0.52
CA ILE A 66 -7.50 0.88 -0.09
C ILE A 66 -7.06 -0.33 0.74
N TRP A 67 -6.99 -0.20 2.06
CA TRP A 67 -6.64 -1.30 2.96
C TRP A 67 -7.61 -2.48 2.82
N GLU A 68 -8.92 -2.23 2.84
CA GLU A 68 -9.94 -3.26 2.65
C GLU A 68 -9.83 -3.96 1.29
N MET A 69 -9.39 -3.26 0.25
CA MET A 69 -9.11 -3.86 -1.05
C MET A 69 -7.85 -4.73 -1.04
N LEU A 70 -6.82 -4.34 -0.29
CA LEU A 70 -5.55 -5.07 -0.21
C LEU A 70 -5.67 -6.35 0.63
N ILE A 71 -6.43 -6.29 1.72
CA ILE A 71 -6.64 -7.43 2.64
C ILE A 71 -7.71 -8.42 2.16
N ASP A 72 -8.51 -8.05 1.16
CA ASP A 72 -9.45 -8.95 0.53
C ASP A 72 -8.75 -9.67 -0.65
N PRO A 73 -8.58 -11.00 -0.60
CA PRO A 73 -7.88 -11.73 -1.66
C PRO A 73 -8.57 -11.61 -3.02
N GLN A 74 -9.90 -11.55 -3.07
CA GLN A 74 -10.63 -11.44 -4.33
C GLN A 74 -10.47 -10.04 -4.95
N LYS A 75 -10.50 -8.99 -4.12
CA LYS A 75 -10.27 -7.61 -4.59
C LYS A 75 -8.80 -7.42 -4.97
N PHE A 76 -7.87 -7.96 -4.19
CA PHE A 76 -6.44 -7.91 -4.46
C PHE A 76 -6.07 -8.57 -5.79
N GLU A 77 -6.62 -9.75 -6.09
CA GLU A 77 -6.38 -10.42 -7.38
C GLU A 77 -6.92 -9.62 -8.57
N LYS A 78 -8.02 -8.89 -8.40
CA LYS A 78 -8.53 -7.98 -9.45
C LYS A 78 -7.57 -6.82 -9.71
N LEU A 79 -6.93 -6.28 -8.67
CA LEU A 79 -5.94 -5.20 -8.79
C LEU A 79 -4.62 -5.68 -9.41
N ALA A 80 -4.19 -6.90 -9.10
CA ALA A 80 -2.92 -7.45 -9.58
C ALA A 80 -2.94 -7.96 -11.04
N ARG A 81 -4.10 -7.92 -11.72
CA ARG A 81 -4.30 -8.46 -13.07
C ARG A 81 -4.22 -7.39 -14.18
N ASN A 82 -4.04 -6.12 -13.83
CA ASN A 82 -3.94 -4.99 -14.77
C ASN A 82 -2.50 -4.49 -14.91
#